data_AF-A0A6A7A1X4-F1
#
_entry.id   AF-A0A6A7A1X4-F1
#
_cell.length_a   1.000
_cell.length_b   1.000
_cell.length_c   1.000
_cell.angle_alpha   90.00
_cell.angle_beta   90.00
_cell.angle_gamma   90.00
#
_symmetry.space_group_name_H-M   'P 1'
#
loop_
_entity.id
_entity.type
_entity.pdbx_description
1 polymer ?
#
loop_
_entity_poly.entity_id
_entity_poly.type
_entity_poly.pdbx_seq_one_letter_code
_entity_poly.pdbx_strand_id
1 'polypeptide(L)'
;MAKNTIPTAFSHANDLVPILKELDTQADVVLASIFMIQSLYQQHAKSRDTTQRSNLAVILREHRRALEADLGIIKLDAGFITDGQLETWVKAATNEAEKKAREKRLDSLMMKIANVEEAMTELREGMMGDKDCFL
;
A
#
# COMPACT_ATOMS: atom_id res chain seq x y z
N MET A 1 39.80 -1.48 15.21
CA MET A 1 38.71 -0.72 14.57
C MET A 1 37.98 -1.64 13.60
N ALA A 2 36.83 -2.17 14.00
CA ALA A 2 36.04 -3.05 13.14
C ALA A 2 35.34 -2.19 12.09
N LYS A 3 35.65 -2.42 10.81
CA LYS A 3 34.84 -1.88 9.71
C LYS A 3 33.50 -2.57 9.78
N ASN A 4 32.48 -1.83 10.22
CA ASN A 4 31.09 -2.24 10.17
C ASN A 4 30.62 -2.15 8.71
N THR A 5 31.07 -3.08 7.87
CA THR A 5 30.54 -3.22 6.52
C THR A 5 29.19 -3.93 6.63
N ILE A 6 28.12 -3.13 6.68
CA ILE A 6 26.80 -3.60 6.27
C ILE A 6 26.99 -4.19 4.86
N PRO A 7 26.59 -5.44 4.59
CA PRO A 7 26.66 -5.97 3.24
C PRO A 7 25.59 -5.25 2.39
N THR A 8 25.92 -4.10 1.80
CA THR A 8 25.17 -3.50 0.68
C THR A 8 25.60 -4.15 -0.63
N ALA A 9 25.56 -5.47 -0.66
CA ALA A 9 25.72 -6.23 -1.89
C ALA A 9 24.33 -6.59 -2.43
N PHE A 10 23.59 -5.59 -2.92
CA PHE A 10 22.62 -5.83 -4.00
C PHE A 10 23.41 -6.13 -5.28
N SER A 11 24.11 -7.27 -5.33
CA SER A 11 24.83 -7.68 -6.54
C SER A 11 23.88 -8.25 -7.64
N HIS A 12 22.59 -7.94 -7.53
CA HIS A 12 21.53 -8.13 -8.53
C HIS A 12 20.96 -6.78 -8.98
N ALA A 13 21.79 -5.72 -9.06
CA ALA A 13 21.37 -4.32 -9.26
C ALA A 13 20.47 -4.03 -10.49
N ASN A 14 20.18 -5.02 -11.34
CA ASN A 14 19.30 -4.91 -12.50
C ASN A 14 18.00 -5.71 -12.39
N ASP A 15 17.84 -6.63 -11.43
CA ASP A 15 16.60 -7.41 -11.31
C ASP A 15 15.65 -6.77 -10.30
N LEU A 16 14.65 -6.04 -10.81
CA LEU A 16 13.62 -5.39 -10.01
C LEU A 16 12.50 -6.35 -9.59
N VAL A 17 12.51 -7.60 -10.05
CA VAL A 17 11.42 -8.56 -9.75
C VAL A 17 11.14 -8.71 -8.24
N PRO A 18 12.13 -8.86 -7.35
CA PRO A 18 11.87 -9.04 -5.93
C PRO A 18 11.18 -7.83 -5.29
N ILE A 19 11.68 -6.62 -5.55
CA ILE A 19 11.11 -5.40 -4.96
C ILE A 19 9.73 -5.08 -5.53
N LEU A 20 9.52 -5.29 -6.84
CA LEU A 20 8.20 -5.10 -7.46
C LEU A 20 7.17 -6.10 -6.92
N LYS A 21 7.58 -7.33 -6.62
CA LYS A 21 6.71 -8.35 -6.02
C LYS A 21 6.38 -8.04 -4.57
N GLU A 22 7.34 -7.51 -3.83
CA GLU A 22 7.13 -7.08 -2.45
C GLU A 22 6.10 -5.93 -2.41
N LEU A 23 6.29 -4.89 -3.23
CA LEU A 23 5.34 -3.78 -3.36
C LEU A 23 3.93 -4.27 -3.74
N ASP A 24 3.83 -5.23 -4.66
CA ASP A 24 2.57 -5.83 -5.08
C ASP A 24 1.85 -6.54 -3.91
N THR A 25 2.60 -7.29 -3.11
CA THR A 25 2.09 -8.02 -1.95
C THR A 25 1.66 -7.06 -0.84
N GLN A 26 2.46 -6.04 -0.56
CA GLN A 26 2.13 -5.02 0.44
C GLN A 26 0.86 -4.25 0.05
N ALA A 27 0.74 -3.85 -1.22
CA ALA A 27 -0.45 -3.17 -1.71
C ALA A 27 -1.72 -4.04 -1.59
N ASP A 28 -1.63 -5.35 -1.88
CA ASP A 28 -2.75 -6.29 -1.68
C ASP A 28 -3.16 -6.40 -0.21
N VAL A 29 -2.20 -6.48 0.71
CA VAL A 29 -2.46 -6.56 2.15
C VAL A 29 -3.15 -5.29 2.65
N VAL A 30 -2.70 -4.12 2.20
CA VAL A 30 -3.31 -2.84 2.57
C VAL A 30 -4.73 -2.75 2.01
N LEU A 31 -4.96 -3.07 0.73
CA LEU A 31 -6.31 -3.08 0.14
C LEU A 31 -7.26 -4.02 0.90
N ALA A 32 -6.83 -5.25 1.16
CA ALA A 32 -7.64 -6.22 1.91
C ALA A 32 -8.00 -5.70 3.30
N SER A 33 -7.07 -5.04 3.97
CA SER A 33 -7.27 -4.44 5.30
C SER A 33 -8.27 -3.28 5.24
N ILE A 34 -8.18 -2.41 4.23
CA ILE A 34 -9.15 -1.32 4.03
C ILE A 34 -10.56 -1.89 3.83
N PHE A 35 -10.72 -2.90 2.97
CA PHE A 35 -12.02 -3.54 2.74
C PHE A 35 -12.59 -4.17 4.02
N MET A 36 -11.75 -4.82 4.83
CA MET A 36 -12.18 -5.38 6.10
C MET A 36 -12.70 -4.30 7.05
N ILE A 37 -11.98 -3.17 7.17
CA ILE A 37 -12.36 -2.03 8.01
C ILE A 37 -13.66 -1.39 7.53
N GLN A 38 -13.81 -1.18 6.23
CA GLN A 38 -15.04 -0.66 5.64
C GLN A 38 -16.23 -1.59 5.92
N SER A 39 -16.04 -2.91 5.79
CA SER A 39 -17.07 -3.91 6.11
C SER A 39 -17.47 -3.87 7.59
N LEU A 40 -16.50 -3.81 8.50
CA LEU A 40 -16.75 -3.66 9.94
C LEU A 40 -17.52 -2.36 10.26
N TYR A 41 -17.12 -1.24 9.64
CA TYR A 41 -17.83 0.02 9.79
C TYR A 41 -19.28 -0.10 9.33
N GLN A 42 -19.54 -0.65 8.14
CA GLN A 42 -20.90 -0.81 7.60
C GLN A 42 -21.78 -1.71 8.48
N GLN A 43 -21.23 -2.80 9.04
CA GLN A 43 -21.96 -3.71 9.92
C GLN A 43 -22.41 -3.03 11.22
N HIS A 44 -21.59 -2.13 11.75
CA HIS A 44 -21.83 -1.51 13.05
C HIS A 44 -22.35 -0.06 12.98
N ALA A 45 -22.40 0.56 11.80
CA ALA A 45 -22.90 1.92 11.58
C ALA A 45 -24.35 2.12 12.07
N LYS A 46 -25.16 1.05 12.11
CA LYS A 46 -26.56 1.07 12.55
C LYS A 46 -26.76 0.65 14.01
N SER A 47 -25.69 0.37 14.76
CA SER A 47 -25.82 0.00 16.17
C SER A 47 -26.41 1.16 16.97
N ARG A 48 -27.38 0.87 17.84
CA ARG A 48 -27.96 1.85 18.77
C ARG A 48 -27.18 1.95 20.08
N ASP A 49 -26.21 1.06 20.28
CA ASP A 49 -25.34 1.03 21.47
C ASP A 49 -24.20 2.05 21.31
N THR A 50 -24.25 3.10 22.12
CA THR A 50 -23.28 4.20 22.10
C THR A 50 -21.89 3.77 22.56
N THR A 51 -21.77 2.80 23.47
CA THR A 51 -20.49 2.24 23.91
C THR A 51 -19.85 1.43 22.80
N GLN A 52 -20.62 0.60 22.09
CA GLN A 52 -20.12 -0.13 20.93
C GLN A 52 -19.67 0.81 19.81
N ARG A 53 -20.41 1.89 19.53
CA ARG A 53 -20.00 2.90 18.53
C ARG A 53 -18.70 3.60 18.92
N SER A 54 -18.54 3.96 20.19
CA SER A 54 -17.31 4.60 20.69
C SER A 54 -16.10 3.66 20.57
N ASN A 55 -16.24 2.40 21.02
CA ASN A 55 -15.17 1.41 20.92
C ASN A 55 -14.78 1.13 19.46
N LEU A 56 -15.77 1.01 18.58
CA LEU A 56 -15.52 0.86 17.16
C LEU A 56 -14.79 2.07 16.58
N ALA A 57 -15.19 3.30 16.92
CA ALA A 57 -14.53 4.50 16.44
C ALA A 57 -13.04 4.57 16.85
N VAL A 58 -12.71 4.08 18.06
CA VAL A 58 -11.31 3.95 18.51
C VAL A 58 -10.57 2.92 17.65
N ILE A 59 -11.13 1.72 17.47
CA ILE A 59 -10.54 0.65 16.67
C ILE A 59 -10.28 1.11 15.24
N LEU A 60 -11.29 1.72 14.59
CA LEU A 60 -11.19 2.23 13.23
C LEU A 60 -10.11 3.30 13.11
N ARG A 61 -9.98 4.20 14.09
CA ARG A 61 -8.94 5.25 14.10
C ARG A 61 -7.54 4.67 14.21
N GLU A 62 -7.32 3.69 15.08
CA GLU A 62 -6.00 3.07 15.23
C GLU A 62 -5.62 2.26 13.98
N HIS A 63 -6.55 1.48 13.43
CA HIS A 63 -6.29 0.76 12.18
C HIS A 63 -6.03 1.69 11.01
N ARG A 64 -6.74 2.83 10.92
CA ARG A 64 -6.47 3.84 9.90
C ARG A 64 -5.04 4.37 10.00
N ARG A 65 -4.57 4.69 11.21
CA ARG A 65 -3.19 5.17 11.41
C ARG A 65 -2.15 4.12 11.00
N ALA A 66 -2.40 2.86 11.30
CA ALA A 66 -1.53 1.77 10.86
C ALA A 66 -1.47 1.70 9.33
N LEU A 67 -2.62 1.75 8.65
CA LEU A 67 -2.66 1.75 7.18
C LEU A 67 -2.03 3.00 6.54
N GLU A 68 -2.15 4.17 7.19
CA GLU A 68 -1.44 5.39 6.76
C GLU A 68 0.08 5.20 6.84
N ALA A 69 0.58 4.49 7.87
CA ALA A 69 1.99 4.15 7.98
C ALA A 69 2.42 3.12 6.92
N ASP A 70 1.61 2.08 6.70
CA ASP A 70 1.88 1.04 5.68
C ASP A 70 1.93 1.64 4.27
N LEU A 71 1.00 2.53 3.92
CA LEU A 71 1.05 3.29 2.67
C LEU A 71 2.30 4.17 2.59
N GLY A 72 2.73 4.75 3.71
CA GLY A 72 3.99 5.48 3.80
C GLY A 72 5.21 4.62 3.47
N ILE A 73 5.24 3.38 3.97
CA ILE A 73 6.30 2.40 3.68
C ILE A 73 6.28 2.03 2.19
N ILE A 74 5.11 1.70 1.63
CA ILE A 74 4.97 1.38 0.20
C ILE A 74 5.51 2.52 -0.68
N LYS A 75 5.18 3.77 -0.34
CA LYS A 75 5.67 4.95 -1.07
C LYS A 75 7.17 5.15 -0.93
N LEU A 76 7.72 4.93 0.26
CA LEU A 76 9.16 5.00 0.49
C LEU A 76 9.89 3.93 -0.31
N ASP A 77 9.39 2.70 -0.28
CA ASP A 77 9.96 1.55 -0.98
C ASP A 77 9.90 1.74 -2.50
N ALA A 78 8.78 2.24 -3.01
CA ALA A 78 8.64 2.63 -4.41
C ALA A 78 9.61 3.78 -4.79
N GLY A 79 9.84 4.73 -3.88
CA GLY A 79 10.75 5.85 -4.07
C GLY A 79 12.24 5.47 -4.20
N PHE A 80 12.64 4.27 -3.79
CA PHE A 80 13.98 3.75 -4.06
C PHE A 80 14.19 3.30 -5.50
N ILE A 81 13.11 3.15 -6.28
CA ILE A 81 13.16 2.77 -7.68
C ILE A 81 12.96 4.02 -8.53
N THR A 82 13.99 4.41 -9.27
CA THR A 82 13.89 5.54 -10.21
C THR A 82 13.20 5.13 -11.52
N ASP A 83 12.54 6.07 -12.18
CA ASP A 83 11.95 5.85 -13.51
C ASP A 83 12.98 5.32 -14.51
N GLY A 84 14.22 5.80 -14.44
CA GLY A 84 15.33 5.32 -15.28
C GLY A 84 15.68 3.85 -15.04
N GLN A 85 15.57 3.36 -13.79
CA GLN A 85 15.77 1.95 -13.47
C GLN A 85 14.60 1.09 -13.99
N LEU A 86 13.36 1.56 -13.88
CA LEU A 86 12.18 0.88 -14.45
C LEU A 86 12.29 0.76 -15.97
N GLU A 87 12.65 1.86 -16.65
CA GLU A 87 12.86 1.86 -18.10
C GLU A 87 13.97 0.90 -18.51
N THR A 88 15.09 0.93 -17.80
CA THR A 88 16.24 0.05 -18.09
C THR A 88 15.84 -1.41 -17.89
N TRP A 89 15.09 -1.70 -16.83
CA TRP A 89 14.57 -3.04 -16.57
C TRP A 89 13.61 -3.49 -17.68
N VAL A 90 12.67 -2.67 -18.14
CA VAL A 90 11.80 -3.05 -19.28
C VAL A 90 12.61 -3.28 -20.55
N LYS A 91 13.56 -2.39 -20.88
CA LYS A 91 14.41 -2.46 -22.08
C LYS A 91 15.35 -3.67 -22.06
N ALA A 92 15.72 -4.17 -20.87
CA ALA A 92 16.57 -5.35 -20.71
C ALA A 92 15.83 -6.69 -20.91
N ALA A 93 14.58 -6.68 -21.38
CA ALA A 93 13.86 -7.90 -21.73
C ALA A 93 14.55 -8.65 -22.89
N THR A 94 14.58 -9.97 -22.83
CA THR A 94 15.23 -10.84 -23.83
C THR A 94 14.42 -10.96 -25.12
N ASN A 95 13.12 -10.70 -25.05
CA ASN A 95 12.19 -10.76 -26.17
C ASN A 95 10.95 -9.88 -25.92
N GLU A 96 10.14 -9.69 -26.97
CA GLU A 96 8.95 -8.83 -26.93
C GLU A 96 7.86 -9.34 -25.98
N ALA A 97 7.71 -10.65 -25.81
CA ALA A 97 6.74 -11.21 -24.88
C ALA A 97 7.11 -10.91 -23.42
N GLU A 98 8.40 -11.04 -23.08
CA GLU A 98 8.92 -10.67 -21.77
C GLU A 98 8.79 -9.16 -21.53
N LYS A 99 9.10 -8.33 -22.54
CA LYS A 99 8.94 -6.88 -22.46
C LYS A 99 7.49 -6.50 -22.11
N LYS A 100 6.52 -7.04 -22.84
CA LYS A 100 5.09 -6.84 -22.56
C LYS A 100 4.68 -7.33 -21.18
N ALA A 101 5.24 -8.44 -20.71
CA ALA A 101 4.97 -8.94 -19.37
C ALA A 101 5.52 -8.00 -18.28
N ARG A 102 6.72 -7.42 -18.49
CA ARG A 102 7.32 -6.42 -17.61
C ARG A 102 6.48 -5.13 -17.58
N GLU A 103 6.09 -4.60 -18.74
CA GLU A 103 5.21 -3.44 -18.86
C GLU A 103 3.87 -3.66 -18.14
N LYS A 104 3.18 -4.78 -18.43
CA LYS A 104 1.93 -5.13 -17.78
C LYS A 104 2.05 -5.22 -16.25
N ARG A 105 3.19 -5.72 -15.74
CA ARG A 105 3.44 -5.77 -14.29
C ARG A 105 3.55 -4.37 -13.69
N LEU A 106 4.27 -3.45 -14.34
CA LEU A 106 4.36 -2.07 -13.88
C LEU A 106 3.00 -1.37 -13.90
N ASP A 107 2.25 -1.49 -14.99
CA ASP A 107 0.91 -0.92 -15.10
C ASP A 107 -0.02 -1.46 -14.00
N SER A 108 0.02 -2.77 -13.76
CA SER A 108 -0.79 -3.41 -12.72
C SER A 108 -0.43 -2.90 -11.32
N LEU A 109 0.86 -2.75 -11.02
CA LEU A 109 1.32 -2.23 -9.73
C LEU A 109 0.95 -0.76 -9.55
N MET A 110 1.12 0.07 -10.57
CA MET A 110 0.73 1.48 -10.54
C MET A 110 -0.78 1.65 -10.29
N MET A 111 -1.62 0.89 -11.01
CA MET A 111 -3.07 0.89 -10.77
C MET A 111 -3.38 0.44 -9.34
N LYS A 112 -2.70 -0.60 -8.83
CA LYS A 112 -2.92 -1.10 -7.48
C LYS A 112 -2.56 -0.07 -6.42
N ILE A 113 -1.42 0.61 -6.55
CA ILE A 113 -1.02 1.69 -5.64
C ILE A 113 -2.02 2.84 -5.70
N ALA A 114 -2.48 3.25 -6.89
CA ALA A 114 -3.50 4.28 -7.03
C ALA A 114 -4.81 3.89 -6.32
N ASN A 115 -5.24 2.63 -6.46
CA ASN A 115 -6.41 2.10 -5.74
C ASN A 115 -6.22 2.13 -4.22
N VAL A 116 -5.00 1.84 -3.72
CA VAL A 116 -4.69 1.98 -2.29
C VAL A 116 -4.85 3.43 -1.84
N GLU A 117 -4.31 4.39 -2.60
CA GLU A 117 -4.39 5.82 -2.27
C GLU A 117 -5.84 6.33 -2.28
N GLU A 118 -6.63 5.92 -3.28
CA GLU A 118 -8.05 6.23 -3.38
C GLU A 118 -8.82 5.63 -2.19
N ALA A 119 -8.66 4.33 -1.95
CA ALA A 119 -9.33 3.64 -0.85
C ALA A 119 -8.95 4.22 0.52
N MET A 120 -7.69 4.65 0.70
CA MET A 120 -7.25 5.37 1.90
C MET A 120 -7.87 6.75 2.05
N THR A 121 -8.09 7.46 0.92
CA THR A 121 -8.77 8.75 0.90
C THR A 121 -10.24 8.59 1.27
N GLU A 122 -10.94 7.65 0.65
CA GLU A 122 -12.33 7.31 0.99
C GLU A 122 -12.46 6.88 2.45
N LEU A 123 -11.52 6.04 2.94
CA LEU A 123 -11.49 5.61 4.32
C LEU A 123 -11.32 6.81 5.28
N ARG A 124 -10.47 7.77 4.92
CA ARG A 124 -10.26 9.01 5.68
C ARG A 124 -11.52 9.88 5.69
N GLU A 125 -12.19 10.06 4.56
CA GLU A 125 -13.39 10.89 4.42
C GLU A 125 -14.61 10.25 5.08
N GLY A 126 -14.85 8.96 4.84
CA GLY A 126 -15.95 8.19 5.42
C GLY A 126 -15.90 8.12 6.95
N MET A 127 -14.70 8.17 7.55
CA MET A 127 -14.52 8.28 9.00
C MET A 127 -14.50 9.72 9.54
N MET A 128 -14.34 10.73 8.69
CA MET A 128 -14.48 12.14 9.10
C MET A 128 -15.91 12.65 8.99
N GLY A 129 -16.76 12.05 8.14
CA GLY A 129 -18.19 12.37 8.05
C GLY A 129 -18.98 12.15 9.35
N ASP A 130 -18.49 11.30 10.25
CA ASP A 130 -19.09 11.06 11.58
C ASP A 130 -18.57 12.03 12.67
N LYS A 131 -17.64 12.94 12.34
CA LYS A 131 -17.10 13.92 13.31
C LYS A 131 -18.02 15.10 13.63
N ASP A 132 -19.19 15.19 13.01
CA ASP A 132 -20.20 16.20 13.37
C ASP A 132 -21.36 15.63 14.22
N CYS A 133 -21.28 14.38 14.69
CA CYS A 133 -22.35 13.78 15.50
C CYS A 133 -21.93 13.33 16.92
N PHE A 134 -20.71 13.64 17.37
CA PHE A 134 -20.20 13.17 18.67
C PHE A 134 -19.46 14.21 19.51
N LEU A 135 -19.80 15.49 19.34
CA LEU A 135 -19.55 16.52 20.36
C LEU A 135 -20.88 17.00 20.94
#